data_AF-A0A6I2ITJ0-F1
#
_entry.id   AF-A0A6I2ITJ0-F1
#
_cell.length_a   1.000
_cell.length_b   1.000
_cell.length_c   1.000
_cell.angle_alpha   90.00
_cell.angle_beta   90.00
_cell.angle_gamma   90.00
#
_symmetry.space_group_name_H-M   'P 1'
#
loop_
_entity.id
_entity.type
_entity.pdbx_description
1 polymer ?
#
loop_
_entity_poly.entity_id
_entity_poly.type
_entity_poly.pdbx_seq_one_letter_code
_entity_poly.pdbx_strand_id
1 'polypeptide(L)'
;MGQYRRSLGELNSFKALSISEKHEQTVELVLSDDYQYQFFIDSPSHQPVPRLSIVGHGDKGGKTFQGDISGAHLLTPFQLAEHIRPKIMRTGAKSVRLVSCRTGATGFAQALSDELRLPVKAPIGTVTIFEVMQGHFWMLKKL
;
A
#
# COMPACT_ATOMS: atom_id res chain seq x y z
N MET A 1 10.57 -0.97 7.87
CA MET A 1 9.61 0.12 7.52
C MET A 1 9.45 0.15 6.02
N GLY A 2 8.23 0.06 5.48
CA GLY A 2 8.03 0.09 4.02
C GLY A 2 8.36 1.44 3.41
N GLN A 3 9.28 1.50 2.44
CA GLN A 3 9.66 2.72 1.73
C GLN A 3 9.56 2.50 0.21
N TYR A 4 9.26 3.57 -0.54
CA TYR A 4 9.35 3.54 -1.98
C TYR A 4 10.79 3.67 -2.45
N ARG A 5 11.19 2.79 -3.37
CA ARG A 5 12.48 2.83 -4.08
C ARG A 5 12.42 3.80 -5.24
N ARG A 6 13.59 4.27 -5.66
CA ARG A 6 13.72 5.33 -6.68
C ARG A 6 14.02 4.78 -8.06
N SER A 7 14.67 3.61 -8.16
CA SER A 7 14.96 2.99 -9.46
C SER A 7 15.19 1.48 -9.37
N LEU A 8 15.10 0.80 -10.51
CA LEU A 8 15.53 -0.61 -10.62
C LEU A 8 17.06 -0.77 -10.52
N GLY A 9 17.83 0.30 -10.77
CA GLY A 9 19.29 0.28 -10.62
C GLY A 9 19.75 0.02 -9.17
N GLU A 10 18.92 0.39 -8.18
CA GLU A 10 19.18 0.12 -6.76
C GLU A 10 19.15 -1.40 -6.43
N LEU A 11 18.59 -2.24 -7.30
CA LEU A 11 18.47 -3.69 -7.07
C LEU A 11 19.81 -4.40 -6.96
N ASN A 12 20.82 -3.96 -7.72
CA ASN A 12 22.15 -4.56 -7.66
C ASN A 12 22.82 -4.31 -6.31
N SER A 13 22.67 -3.10 -5.76
CA SER A 13 23.18 -2.77 -4.42
C SER A 13 22.47 -3.58 -3.34
N PHE A 14 21.16 -3.81 -3.48
CA PHE A 14 20.40 -4.62 -2.53
C PHE A 14 20.83 -6.09 -2.50
N LYS A 15 21.16 -6.69 -3.65
CA LYS A 15 21.61 -8.09 -3.70
C LYS A 15 22.86 -8.33 -2.85
N ALA A 16 23.75 -7.34 -2.78
CA ALA A 16 25.00 -7.40 -2.03
C ALA A 16 24.84 -7.21 -0.51
N LEU A 17 23.66 -6.80 -0.04
CA LEU A 17 23.38 -6.60 1.39
C LEU A 17 23.29 -7.92 2.17
N SER A 18 23.57 -7.82 3.47
CA SER A 18 23.27 -8.89 4.43
C SER A 18 21.76 -9.16 4.52
N ILE A 19 21.39 -10.33 5.05
CA ILE A 19 19.97 -10.70 5.24
C ILE A 19 19.23 -9.67 6.11
N SER A 20 19.85 -9.20 7.21
CA SER A 20 19.25 -8.21 8.10
C SER A 20 18.97 -6.89 7.39
N GLU A 21 19.95 -6.37 6.64
CA GLU A 21 19.79 -5.12 5.88
C GLU A 21 18.71 -5.26 4.79
N LYS A 22 18.59 -6.43 4.17
CA LYS A 22 17.52 -6.68 3.19
C LYS A 22 16.14 -6.65 3.86
N HIS A 23 15.98 -7.22 5.05
CA HIS A 23 14.73 -7.12 5.81
C HIS A 23 14.40 -5.67 6.18
N GLU A 24 15.38 -4.88 6.63
CA GLU A 24 15.18 -3.46 6.94
C GLU A 24 14.75 -2.64 5.71
N GLN A 25 15.20 -3.06 4.53
CA GLN A 25 14.91 -2.41 3.27
C GLN A 25 13.70 -3.00 2.52
N THR A 26 13.02 -4.00 3.04
CA THR A 26 11.83 -4.58 2.40
C THR A 26 10.60 -4.38 3.27
N VAL A 27 9.46 -4.77 2.73
CA VAL A 27 8.23 -4.83 3.50
C VAL A 27 7.60 -6.20 3.37
N GLU A 28 7.18 -6.76 4.49
CA GLU A 28 6.34 -7.94 4.52
C GLU A 28 4.89 -7.51 4.23
N LEU A 29 4.23 -8.20 3.31
CA LEU A 29 2.82 -7.99 3.02
C LEU A 29 1.97 -8.99 3.78
N VAL A 30 1.06 -8.48 4.60
CA VAL A 30 0.13 -9.28 5.40
C VAL A 30 -1.20 -9.35 4.67
N LEU A 31 -1.76 -10.55 4.53
CA LEU A 31 -3.10 -10.76 4.00
C LEU A 31 -4.16 -10.27 4.99
N SER A 32 -5.20 -9.58 4.50
CA SER A 32 -6.32 -9.14 5.33
C SER A 32 -7.16 -10.32 5.83
N ASP A 33 -7.74 -10.17 7.02
CA ASP A 33 -8.55 -11.20 7.70
C ASP A 33 -9.78 -11.64 6.84
N ASP A 34 -10.23 -10.77 5.91
CA ASP A 34 -11.35 -10.95 4.99
C ASP A 34 -10.94 -11.34 3.56
N TYR A 35 -9.65 -11.58 3.31
CA TYR A 35 -9.11 -11.97 2.01
C TYR A 35 -9.45 -10.99 0.87
N GLN A 36 -9.54 -9.69 1.16
CA GLN A 36 -9.80 -8.66 0.14
C GLN A 36 -8.57 -7.85 -0.26
N TYR A 37 -7.51 -7.81 0.55
CA TYR A 37 -6.31 -7.03 0.24
C TYR A 37 -5.08 -7.52 1.00
N GLN A 38 -3.91 -7.10 0.54
CA GLN A 38 -2.67 -7.17 1.33
C GLN A 38 -2.34 -5.79 1.89
N PHE A 39 -1.70 -5.75 3.06
CA PHE A 39 -1.33 -4.51 3.71
C PHE A 39 -0.02 -4.63 4.49
N PHE A 40 0.49 -3.49 4.92
CA PHE A 40 1.53 -3.39 5.94
C PHE A 40 1.36 -2.10 6.72
N ILE A 41 1.99 -2.04 7.89
CA ILE A 41 2.06 -0.83 8.71
C ILE A 41 3.44 -0.21 8.59
N ASP A 42 3.49 1.09 8.33
CA ASP A 42 4.74 1.84 8.33
C ASP A 42 4.60 3.17 9.10
N SER A 43 5.73 3.77 9.46
CA SER A 43 5.80 5.07 10.14
C SER A 43 6.69 6.01 9.31
N PRO A 44 6.11 6.91 8.49
CA PRO A 44 6.91 7.82 7.68
C PRO A 44 7.78 8.74 8.54
N SER A 45 9.03 8.97 8.15
CA SER A 45 10.00 9.78 8.92
C SER A 45 9.54 11.21 9.22
N HIS A 46 8.82 11.84 8.28
CA HIS A 46 8.26 13.19 8.43
C HIS A 46 6.98 13.25 9.27
N GLN A 47 6.39 12.11 9.61
CA GLN A 47 5.20 12.01 10.45
C GLN A 47 5.22 10.63 11.14
N PRO A 48 5.90 10.50 12.29
CA PRO A 48 6.20 9.21 12.93
C PRO A 48 4.99 8.64 13.68
N VAL A 49 3.88 8.51 12.96
CA VAL A 49 2.64 7.89 13.41
C VAL A 49 2.33 6.69 12.51
N PRO A 50 1.65 5.65 13.03
CA PRO A 50 1.33 4.48 12.23
C PRO A 50 0.47 4.86 11.01
N ARG A 51 0.82 4.30 9.87
CA ARG A 51 0.06 4.40 8.63
C ARG A 51 -0.24 3.00 8.12
N LEU A 52 -1.50 2.82 7.70
CA LEU A 52 -1.93 1.61 7.02
C LEU A 52 -1.67 1.77 5.52
N SER A 53 -0.78 0.95 4.95
CA SER A 53 -0.51 0.92 3.52
C SER A 53 -1.16 -0.32 2.91
N ILE A 54 -2.02 -0.13 1.91
CA ILE A 54 -2.85 -1.18 1.31
C ILE A 54 -2.42 -1.38 -0.14
N VAL A 55 -2.25 -2.63 -0.55
CA VAL A 55 -1.78 -3.05 -1.88
C VAL A 55 -2.94 -3.54 -2.73
N GLY A 56 -3.02 -3.02 -3.95
CA GLY A 56 -4.02 -3.46 -4.92
C GLY A 56 -4.00 -2.69 -6.22
N HIS A 57 -5.01 -2.89 -7.04
CA HIS A 57 -5.22 -2.27 -8.33
C HIS A 57 -6.33 -1.21 -8.25
N GLY A 58 -6.09 -0.08 -8.91
CA GLY A 58 -7.10 0.92 -9.16
C GLY A 58 -7.67 0.70 -10.55
N ASP A 59 -8.97 0.95 -10.71
CA ASP A 59 -9.58 0.93 -12.03
C ASP A 59 -9.12 2.15 -12.86
N LYS A 60 -8.79 1.94 -14.14
CA LYS A 60 -8.31 2.98 -15.05
C LYS A 60 -9.40 3.99 -15.41
N GLY A 61 -10.68 3.65 -15.24
CA GLY A 61 -11.82 4.50 -15.59
C GLY A 61 -12.79 4.78 -14.45
N GLY A 62 -12.55 4.22 -13.25
CA GLY A 62 -13.54 4.18 -12.18
C GLY A 62 -13.00 4.57 -10.81
N LYS A 63 -13.93 4.68 -9.85
CA LYS A 63 -13.65 4.83 -8.42
C LYS A 63 -13.79 3.49 -7.72
N THR A 64 -12.98 2.53 -8.13
CA THR A 64 -12.92 1.21 -7.49
C THR A 64 -11.49 0.80 -7.20
N PHE A 65 -11.35 -0.06 -6.19
CA PHE A 65 -10.11 -0.66 -5.75
C PHE A 65 -10.31 -2.17 -5.62
N GLN A 66 -9.32 -2.96 -6.03
CA GLN A 66 -9.30 -4.41 -5.85
C GLN A 66 -7.95 -4.83 -5.29
N GLY A 67 -7.92 -5.67 -4.26
CA GLY A 67 -6.64 -6.21 -3.75
C GLY A 67 -5.89 -7.01 -4.82
N ASP A 68 -4.57 -6.99 -4.76
CA ASP A 68 -3.70 -7.77 -5.66
C ASP A 68 -3.56 -9.22 -5.19
N ILE A 69 -4.68 -9.90 -5.02
CA ILE A 69 -4.77 -11.29 -4.56
C ILE A 69 -5.88 -12.03 -5.30
N SER A 70 -5.74 -13.35 -5.42
CA SER A 70 -6.76 -14.19 -6.05
C SER A 70 -8.07 -14.14 -5.26
N GLY A 71 -9.18 -13.92 -5.96
CA GLY A 71 -10.52 -13.89 -5.36
C GLY A 71 -10.93 -12.55 -4.72
N ALA A 72 -10.06 -11.53 -4.69
CA ALA A 72 -10.49 -10.19 -4.29
C ALA A 72 -11.50 -9.62 -5.29
N HIS A 73 -12.48 -8.86 -4.79
CA HIS A 73 -13.48 -8.20 -5.61
C HIS A 73 -13.23 -6.69 -5.69
N LEU A 74 -13.87 -6.03 -6.66
CA LEU A 74 -13.84 -4.57 -6.76
C LEU A 74 -14.67 -3.96 -5.63
N LEU A 75 -14.06 -3.02 -4.91
CA LEU A 75 -14.65 -2.28 -3.81
C LEU A 75 -14.77 -0.80 -4.18
N THR A 76 -15.94 -0.24 -3.89
CA THR A 76 -16.13 1.22 -3.84
C THR A 76 -15.38 1.84 -2.63
N PRO A 77 -15.21 3.17 -2.57
CA PRO A 77 -14.58 3.82 -1.43
C PRO A 77 -15.26 3.48 -0.09
N PHE A 78 -16.60 3.49 -0.06
CA PHE A 78 -17.39 3.13 1.11
C PHE A 78 -17.14 1.68 1.55
N GLN A 79 -17.20 0.73 0.61
CA GLN A 79 -16.95 -0.68 0.93
C GLN A 79 -15.53 -0.89 1.45
N LEU A 80 -14.52 -0.33 0.79
CA LEU A 80 -13.14 -0.42 1.25
C LEU A 80 -12.99 0.19 2.65
N ALA A 81 -13.65 1.31 2.95
CA ALA A 81 -13.63 1.92 4.28
C ALA A 81 -14.13 0.93 5.35
N GLU A 82 -15.25 0.25 5.11
CA GLU A 82 -15.79 -0.76 6.03
C GLU A 82 -14.80 -1.91 6.27
N HIS A 83 -14.15 -2.40 5.21
CA HIS A 83 -13.15 -3.47 5.30
C HIS A 83 -11.89 -3.09 6.10
N ILE A 84 -11.50 -1.80 6.11
CA ILE A 84 -10.22 -1.37 6.72
C ILE A 84 -10.40 -0.69 8.07
N ARG A 85 -11.59 -0.22 8.42
CA ARG A 85 -11.89 0.42 9.73
C ARG A 85 -11.43 -0.44 10.92
N PRO A 86 -11.73 -1.76 11.00
CA PRO A 86 -11.26 -2.59 12.11
C PRO A 86 -9.73 -2.63 12.20
N LYS A 87 -9.03 -2.65 11.05
CA LYS A 87 -7.57 -2.66 11.01
C LYS A 87 -6.99 -1.33 11.46
N ILE A 88 -7.59 -0.21 11.05
CA ILE A 88 -7.22 1.14 11.49
C ILE A 88 -7.34 1.25 13.02
N MET A 89 -8.46 0.80 13.59
CA MET A 89 -8.68 0.82 15.05
C MET A 89 -7.65 -0.05 15.79
N ARG A 90 -7.40 -1.27 15.32
CA ARG A 90 -6.45 -2.21 15.96
C ARG A 90 -5.01 -1.71 15.93
N THR A 91 -4.62 -1.06 14.84
CA THR A 91 -3.22 -0.60 14.62
C THR A 91 -2.97 0.82 15.08
N GLY A 92 -4.03 1.59 15.40
CA GLY A 92 -3.93 3.00 15.73
C GLY A 92 -3.52 3.88 14.54
N ALA A 93 -3.68 3.39 13.30
CA ALA A 93 -3.27 4.11 12.10
C ALA A 93 -3.93 5.50 12.02
N LYS A 94 -3.13 6.52 11.72
CA LYS A 94 -3.57 7.93 11.61
C LYS A 94 -3.66 8.42 10.17
N SER A 95 -3.24 7.58 9.22
CA SER A 95 -3.39 7.83 7.80
C SER A 95 -3.44 6.50 7.05
N VAL A 96 -3.89 6.55 5.80
CA VAL A 96 -3.91 5.42 4.88
C VAL A 96 -3.07 5.76 3.66
N ARG A 97 -2.40 4.76 3.08
CA ARG A 97 -1.76 4.86 1.78
C ARG A 97 -2.29 3.77 0.86
N LEU A 98 -2.69 4.15 -0.34
CA LEU A 98 -2.95 3.21 -1.42
C LEU A 98 -1.66 2.99 -2.20
N VAL A 99 -1.17 1.76 -2.20
CA VAL A 99 -0.08 1.28 -3.05
C VAL A 99 -0.72 0.70 -4.30
N SER A 100 -1.29 1.59 -5.12
CA SER A 100 -2.18 1.19 -6.21
C SER A 100 -2.20 2.22 -7.33
N CYS A 101 -1.97 1.77 -8.57
CA CYS A 101 -1.84 2.65 -9.73
C CYS A 101 -3.03 3.61 -9.88
N ARG A 102 -2.73 4.90 -10.12
CA ARG A 102 -3.69 5.96 -10.53
C ARG A 102 -4.88 6.22 -9.58
N THR A 103 -4.96 5.57 -8.42
CA THR A 103 -6.04 5.80 -7.44
C THR A 103 -6.08 7.24 -6.89
N GLY A 104 -4.99 8.00 -7.01
CA GLY A 104 -4.96 9.44 -6.75
C GLY A 104 -5.54 10.29 -7.88
N ALA A 105 -5.49 9.82 -9.13
CA ALA A 105 -5.97 10.55 -10.31
C ALA A 105 -7.48 10.41 -10.54
N THR A 106 -8.10 9.31 -10.07
CA THR A 106 -9.53 9.02 -10.29
C THR A 106 -10.46 9.65 -9.25
N GLY A 107 -9.90 10.30 -8.22
CA GLY A 107 -10.66 10.79 -7.07
C GLY A 107 -11.10 9.70 -6.08
N PHE A 108 -10.66 8.44 -6.27
CA PHE A 108 -10.91 7.36 -5.32
C PHE A 108 -10.31 7.67 -3.94
N ALA A 109 -9.05 8.11 -3.91
CA ALA A 109 -8.36 8.42 -2.66
C ALA A 109 -9.06 9.53 -1.85
N GLN A 110 -9.59 10.56 -2.54
CA GLN A 110 -10.35 11.62 -1.88
C GLN A 110 -11.65 11.07 -1.28
N ALA A 111 -12.44 10.34 -2.08
CA ALA A 111 -13.68 9.75 -1.59
C ALA A 111 -13.44 8.82 -0.40
N LEU A 112 -12.40 7.99 -0.43
CA LEU A 112 -12.02 7.14 0.70
C LEU A 112 -11.61 7.96 1.94
N SER A 113 -10.91 9.08 1.73
CA SER A 113 -10.54 10.00 2.81
C SER A 113 -11.78 10.57 3.50
N ASP A 114 -12.81 10.91 2.72
CA ASP A 114 -14.07 11.47 3.23
C ASP A 114 -14.83 10.41 4.07
N GLU A 115 -14.89 9.17 3.59
CA GLU A 115 -15.51 8.04 4.32
C GLU A 115 -14.80 7.73 5.64
N LEU A 116 -13.46 7.72 5.63
CA LEU A 116 -12.66 7.38 6.81
C LEU A 116 -12.49 8.53 7.79
N ARG A 117 -12.65 9.78 7.32
CA ARG A 117 -12.21 10.99 8.02
C ARG A 117 -10.73 10.92 8.42
N LEU A 118 -9.91 10.32 7.57
CA LEU A 118 -8.46 10.18 7.75
C LEU A 118 -7.74 10.52 6.45
N PRO A 119 -6.54 11.11 6.50
CA PRO A 119 -5.76 11.39 5.30
C PRO A 119 -5.46 10.10 4.52
N VAL A 120 -5.81 10.10 3.23
CA VAL A 120 -5.49 9.01 2.29
C VAL A 120 -4.50 9.53 1.25
N LYS A 121 -3.35 8.86 1.13
CA LYS A 121 -2.35 9.17 0.10
C LYS A 121 -2.32 8.09 -0.98
N ALA A 122 -2.42 8.49 -2.23
CA ALA A 122 -2.37 7.58 -3.38
C ALA A 122 -1.43 8.12 -4.46
N PRO A 123 -0.84 7.25 -5.29
CA PRO A 123 -0.07 7.67 -6.46
C PRO A 123 -1.02 8.18 -7.57
N ILE A 124 -0.56 9.20 -8.29
CA ILE A 124 -1.18 9.67 -9.53
C ILE A 124 -0.72 8.77 -10.70
N GLY A 125 0.55 8.38 -10.70
CA GLY A 125 1.16 7.50 -11.69
C GLY A 125 1.04 6.01 -11.36
N THR A 126 1.99 5.22 -11.89
CA THR A 126 2.06 3.78 -11.67
C THR A 126 2.93 3.44 -10.46
N VAL A 127 2.58 2.34 -9.80
CA VAL A 127 3.40 1.72 -8.77
C VAL A 127 3.72 0.31 -9.21
N THR A 128 4.97 -0.10 -9.06
CA THR A 128 5.40 -1.47 -9.29
C THR A 128 5.77 -2.08 -7.94
N ILE A 129 5.25 -3.26 -7.66
CA ILE A 129 5.57 -4.05 -6.47
C ILE A 129 6.22 -5.32 -6.96
N PHE A 130 7.32 -5.72 -6.33
CA PHE A 130 8.04 -6.92 -6.72
C PHE A 130 8.60 -7.62 -5.50
N GLU A 131 8.42 -8.93 -5.47
CA GLU A 131 8.97 -9.80 -4.44
C GLU A 131 10.49 -9.91 -4.67
N VAL A 132 11.27 -9.51 -3.67
CA VAL A 132 12.75 -9.54 -3.73
C VAL A 132 13.33 -10.58 -2.78
N MET A 133 12.52 -11.05 -1.84
CA MET A 133 12.76 -12.15 -0.90
C MET A 133 11.41 -12.81 -0.62
N GLN A 134 11.41 -14.08 -0.22
CA GLN A 134 10.18 -14.80 0.07
C GLN A 134 9.30 -14.03 1.08
N GLY A 135 8.08 -13.65 0.68
CA GLY A 135 7.13 -12.87 1.49
C GLY A 135 7.46 -11.38 1.64
N HIS A 136 8.54 -10.90 1.03
CA HIS A 136 9.11 -9.57 1.23
C HIS A 136 9.29 -8.81 -0.08
N PHE A 137 8.75 -7.59 -0.10
CA PHE A 137 8.53 -6.83 -1.32
C PHE A 137 9.26 -5.49 -1.32
N TRP A 138 9.58 -5.05 -2.53
CA TRP A 138 9.99 -3.69 -2.82
C TRP A 138 8.90 -2.95 -3.60
N MET A 139 8.63 -1.72 -3.19
CA MET A 139 7.68 -0.84 -3.87
C MET A 139 8.44 0.22 -4.64
N LEU A 140 8.31 0.25 -5.97
CA LEU A 140 8.86 1.27 -6.84
C LEU A 140 7.75 2.24 -7.24
N LYS A 141 7.93 3.52 -6.92
CA LYS A 141 7.04 4.58 -7.42
C LYS A 141 7.60 5.08 -8.75
N LYS A 142 6.87 4.90 -9.85
CA LYS A 142 7.15 5.63 -11.08
C LYS A 142 6.40 6.96 -10.99
N LEU A 143 7.14 8.07 -11.07
CA LEU A 143 6.57 9.42 -11.02
C LEU A 143 5.62 9.64 -12.20
#